data_AF-A0A7C2JAZ7-F1
#
_entry.id   AF-A0A7C2JAZ7-F1
#
_cell.length_a   1.000
_cell.length_b   1.000
_cell.length_c   1.000
_cell.angle_alpha   90.00
_cell.angle_beta   90.00
_cell.angle_gamma   90.00
#
_symmetry.space_group_name_H-M   'P 1'
#
loop_
_entity.id
_entity.type
_entity.pdbx_description
1 polymer ?
#
loop_
_entity_poly.entity_id
_entity_poly.type
_entity_poly.pdbx_seq_one_letter_code
_entity_poly.pdbx_strand_id
1 'polypeptide(L)'
;MDILVAFDSLLRNLQAGAKSVGMYPATHPTVARFMTRIGEDLETILGQQDSLVLGVVDHSLVVLGLPFTGTDAMSAAFAERLEERGIGSVEFLRGCRTEDVSQFVQVLGLQPDAFKRLGRLEEILPQRGVFAIRFSQQVPTAAKEELPPPVTPESESPKEGRETRGVLGRCLNVYRQAVGSAKRILSEARMGKIPSLAEAQSAVSGLVDGVLQDQNVMLALTMIKSYDEYLFNHSVNVCVLCIALGQSLGVDSETIKEIGLGALLHDIGKVHWPAALYQKPRGLSDEEWALVQRHPLDGAEIVEKMGGVSPTAREVILEHHLRYDRKGYPVVDPEKEPGFFGMIAQIADAYDAITTARVYQNALEPTNAVARMQSLGGTVFDPKLLEVFVRLVGIYPVGSLVRLNSGELALVVRANPADPSRPFVRLLFDRSGRRLTEEQDVDLTELDPESGRFRRTIIMAVDPASKNFDVAKYLAAKGEAEAAASGRG
;
A
#
# COMPACT_ATOMS: atom_id res chain seq x y z
N MET A 1 23.83 -13.91 -6.96
CA MET A 1 23.15 -13.13 -8.01
C MET A 1 21.91 -12.55 -7.35
N ASP A 2 21.64 -11.25 -7.52
CA ASP A 2 20.44 -10.61 -6.98
C ASP A 2 19.18 -11.30 -7.55
N ILE A 3 18.19 -11.62 -6.71
CA ILE A 3 16.95 -12.30 -7.14
C ILE A 3 16.25 -11.49 -8.23
N LEU A 4 16.31 -10.16 -8.17
CA LEU A 4 15.76 -9.29 -9.21
C LEU A 4 16.51 -9.45 -10.54
N VAL A 5 17.83 -9.63 -10.50
CA VAL A 5 18.66 -9.86 -11.70
C VAL A 5 18.40 -11.25 -12.30
N ALA A 6 18.21 -12.27 -11.45
CA ALA A 6 17.80 -13.61 -11.89
C ALA A 6 16.39 -13.59 -12.50
N PHE A 7 15.48 -12.80 -11.94
CA PHE A 7 14.12 -12.65 -12.43
C PHE A 7 14.05 -11.95 -13.79
N ASP A 8 14.78 -10.85 -13.93
CA ASP A 8 14.98 -10.16 -15.21
C ASP A 8 15.61 -11.07 -16.28
N SER A 9 16.60 -11.88 -15.88
CA SER A 9 17.23 -12.88 -16.74
C SER A 9 16.24 -13.96 -17.17
N LEU A 10 15.44 -14.47 -16.23
CA LEU A 10 14.44 -15.50 -16.44
C LEU A 10 13.46 -15.10 -17.54
N LEU A 11 12.86 -13.92 -17.43
CA LEU A 11 11.85 -13.45 -18.39
C LEU A 11 12.43 -13.26 -19.79
N ARG A 12 13.64 -12.70 -19.88
CA ARG A 12 14.35 -12.58 -21.16
C ARG A 12 14.60 -13.94 -21.79
N ASN A 13 15.07 -14.90 -21.01
CA ASN A 13 15.40 -16.23 -21.50
C ASN A 13 14.15 -17.04 -21.85
N LEU A 14 13.05 -16.91 -21.11
CA LEU A 14 11.75 -17.55 -21.41
C LEU A 14 11.20 -17.09 -22.76
N GLN A 15 11.20 -15.78 -23.01
CA GLN A 15 10.70 -15.23 -24.28
C GLN A 15 11.61 -15.58 -25.46
N ALA A 16 12.93 -15.45 -25.30
CA ALA A 16 13.90 -15.83 -26.33
C ALA A 16 13.86 -17.34 -26.62
N GLY A 17 13.70 -18.15 -25.59
CA GLY A 17 13.51 -19.60 -25.67
C GLY A 17 12.27 -19.95 -26.47
N ALA A 18 11.11 -19.39 -26.11
CA ALA A 18 9.84 -19.64 -26.81
C ALA A 18 9.91 -19.29 -28.30
N LYS A 19 10.56 -18.17 -28.65
CA LYS A 19 10.78 -17.78 -30.05
C LYS A 19 11.74 -18.73 -30.78
N SER A 20 12.81 -19.18 -30.10
CA SER A 20 13.83 -20.05 -30.69
C SER A 20 13.30 -21.43 -31.07
N VAL A 21 12.38 -21.99 -30.28
CA VAL A 21 11.76 -23.29 -30.57
C VAL A 21 10.82 -23.23 -31.79
N GLY A 22 10.27 -22.05 -32.09
CA GLY A 22 9.53 -21.84 -33.34
C GLY A 22 10.41 -21.79 -34.59
N MET A 23 11.73 -21.62 -34.44
CA MET A 23 12.68 -21.43 -35.55
C MET A 23 13.67 -22.59 -35.72
N TYR A 24 13.98 -23.31 -34.64
CA TYR A 24 15.00 -24.36 -34.61
C TYR A 24 14.46 -25.61 -33.89
N PRO A 25 14.92 -26.83 -34.26
CA PRO A 25 14.53 -28.05 -33.56
C PRO A 25 15.04 -28.04 -32.11
N ALA A 26 14.37 -28.78 -31.22
CA ALA A 26 14.70 -28.83 -29.80
C ALA A 26 16.15 -29.31 -29.49
N THR A 27 16.77 -30.03 -30.43
CA THR A 27 18.17 -30.49 -30.35
C THR A 27 19.20 -29.43 -30.72
N HIS A 28 18.76 -28.24 -31.17
CA HIS A 28 19.66 -27.18 -31.61
C HIS A 28 20.41 -26.55 -30.42
N PRO A 29 21.74 -26.32 -30.52
CA PRO A 29 22.55 -25.80 -29.41
C PRO A 29 22.04 -24.47 -28.82
N THR A 30 21.49 -23.59 -29.65
CA THR A 30 20.89 -22.32 -29.20
C THR A 30 19.67 -22.54 -28.29
N VAL A 31 18.83 -23.53 -28.61
CA VAL A 31 17.64 -23.86 -27.80
C VAL A 31 18.10 -24.45 -26.47
N ALA A 32 19.04 -25.39 -26.49
CA ALA A 32 19.61 -25.99 -25.29
C ALA A 32 20.20 -24.94 -24.33
N ARG A 33 20.93 -23.95 -24.87
CA ARG A 33 21.51 -22.86 -24.08
C ARG A 33 20.46 -22.00 -23.36
N PHE A 34 19.31 -21.72 -23.99
CA PHE A 34 18.23 -21.01 -23.32
C PHE A 34 17.61 -21.86 -22.21
N MET A 35 17.41 -23.15 -22.44
CA MET A 35 16.82 -24.04 -21.42
C MET A 35 17.70 -24.13 -20.18
N THR A 36 19.01 -24.27 -20.35
CA THR A 36 19.97 -24.26 -19.24
C THR A 36 19.88 -22.96 -18.43
N ARG A 37 19.86 -21.80 -19.11
CA ARG A 37 19.78 -20.50 -18.44
C ARG A 37 18.48 -20.28 -17.68
N ILE A 38 17.35 -20.66 -18.27
CA ILE A 38 16.04 -20.61 -17.59
C ILE A 38 16.06 -21.52 -16.36
N GLY A 39 16.66 -22.71 -16.47
CA GLY A 39 16.85 -23.63 -15.34
C GLY A 39 17.68 -23.01 -14.22
N GLU A 40 18.83 -22.42 -14.53
CA GLU A 40 19.71 -21.72 -13.56
C GLU A 40 18.99 -20.54 -12.88
N ASP A 41 18.23 -19.76 -13.66
CA ASP A 41 17.45 -18.63 -13.15
C ASP A 41 16.33 -19.12 -12.21
N LEU A 42 15.57 -20.15 -12.60
CA LEU A 42 14.54 -20.76 -11.76
C LEU A 42 15.12 -21.42 -10.51
N GLU A 43 16.26 -22.11 -10.60
CA GLU A 43 16.93 -22.70 -9.44
C GLU A 43 17.39 -21.61 -8.46
N THR A 44 17.88 -20.48 -8.97
CA THR A 44 18.26 -19.33 -8.16
C THR A 44 17.05 -18.72 -7.43
N ILE A 45 15.91 -18.60 -8.11
CA ILE A 45 14.68 -18.01 -7.55
C ILE A 45 13.99 -18.98 -6.57
N LEU A 46 13.77 -20.22 -6.99
CA LEU A 46 13.11 -21.28 -6.21
C LEU A 46 14.02 -21.89 -5.14
N GLY A 47 15.30 -21.51 -5.10
CA GLY A 47 16.19 -21.83 -3.99
C GLY A 47 15.76 -21.17 -2.68
N GLN A 48 15.00 -20.07 -2.75
CA GLN A 48 14.53 -19.29 -1.59
C GLN A 48 13.00 -19.19 -1.49
N GLN A 49 12.26 -19.79 -2.42
CA GLN A 49 10.79 -19.75 -2.50
C GLN A 49 10.23 -21.13 -2.87
N ASP A 50 9.03 -21.46 -2.40
CA ASP A 50 8.39 -22.77 -2.69
C ASP A 50 7.79 -22.84 -4.10
N SER A 51 7.37 -21.70 -4.63
CA SER A 51 6.95 -21.55 -6.02
C SER A 51 7.13 -20.13 -6.53
N LEU A 52 7.15 -19.99 -7.85
CA LEU A 52 7.17 -18.72 -8.57
C LEU A 52 5.93 -18.63 -9.46
N VAL A 53 5.07 -17.67 -9.21
CA VAL A 53 3.86 -17.43 -10.01
C VAL A 53 4.05 -16.24 -10.95
N LEU A 54 3.89 -16.49 -12.24
CA LEU A 54 3.82 -15.50 -13.32
C LEU A 54 2.37 -15.42 -13.83
N GLY A 55 1.62 -14.42 -13.38
CA GLY A 55 0.28 -14.08 -13.88
C GLY A 55 0.32 -13.11 -15.06
N VAL A 56 -0.81 -12.98 -15.75
CA VAL A 56 -1.03 -11.91 -16.74
C VAL A 56 -2.34 -11.20 -16.44
N VAL A 57 -2.29 -9.86 -16.41
CA VAL A 57 -3.45 -8.98 -16.21
C VAL A 57 -3.30 -7.78 -17.14
N ASP A 58 -4.32 -7.49 -17.94
CA ASP A 58 -4.37 -6.35 -18.86
C ASP A 58 -3.07 -6.18 -19.69
N HIS A 59 -2.66 -7.24 -20.41
CA HIS A 59 -1.43 -7.27 -21.23
C HIS A 59 -0.11 -7.08 -20.46
N SER A 60 -0.17 -7.10 -19.13
CA SER A 60 0.98 -6.89 -18.24
C SER A 60 1.28 -8.14 -17.44
N LEU A 61 2.58 -8.46 -17.31
CA LEU A 61 3.01 -9.59 -16.48
C LEU A 61 2.88 -9.24 -15.00
N VAL A 62 2.32 -10.14 -14.21
CA VAL A 62 2.18 -10.04 -12.76
C VAL A 62 3.06 -11.11 -12.13
N VAL A 63 3.88 -10.76 -11.15
CA VAL A 63 4.87 -11.65 -10.55
C VAL A 63 4.66 -11.61 -9.06
N LEU A 64 4.39 -12.76 -8.45
CA LEU A 64 4.07 -12.85 -7.01
C LEU A 64 2.92 -11.90 -6.60
N GLY A 65 1.96 -11.64 -7.49
CA GLY A 65 0.83 -10.75 -7.25
C GLY A 65 1.09 -9.25 -7.46
N LEU A 66 2.26 -8.86 -8.00
CA LEU A 66 2.62 -7.47 -8.31
C LEU A 66 2.79 -7.26 -9.83
N PRO A 67 2.36 -6.12 -10.41
CA PRO A 67 2.70 -5.79 -11.80
C PRO A 67 4.21 -5.69 -11.98
N PHE A 68 4.76 -6.44 -12.92
CA PHE A 68 6.18 -6.43 -13.22
C PHE A 68 6.53 -5.29 -14.18
N THR A 69 7.37 -4.36 -13.72
CA THR A 69 7.71 -3.11 -14.44
C THR A 69 9.08 -3.15 -15.14
N GLY A 70 9.69 -4.33 -15.32
CA GLY A 70 10.98 -4.48 -16.01
C GLY A 70 10.86 -4.45 -17.55
N THR A 71 11.78 -3.71 -18.19
CA THR A 71 12.01 -3.47 -19.64
C THR A 71 10.88 -3.85 -20.63
N ASP A 72 10.28 -2.80 -21.18
CA ASP A 72 8.89 -2.67 -21.65
C ASP A 72 8.46 -3.50 -22.88
N ALA A 73 9.37 -4.13 -23.63
CA ALA A 73 9.01 -4.83 -24.88
C ALA A 73 8.97 -6.35 -24.75
N MET A 74 9.80 -6.94 -23.88
CA MET A 74 9.98 -8.40 -23.83
C MET A 74 9.04 -9.06 -22.82
N SER A 75 8.80 -8.40 -21.68
CA SER A 75 7.82 -8.79 -20.66
C SER A 75 6.39 -8.69 -21.23
N ALA A 76 6.07 -7.61 -21.94
CA ALA A 76 4.81 -7.44 -22.65
C ALA A 76 4.60 -8.53 -23.73
N ALA A 77 5.62 -8.80 -24.54
CA ALA A 77 5.51 -9.84 -25.58
C ALA A 77 5.42 -11.28 -25.01
N PHE A 78 5.86 -11.50 -23.78
CA PHE A 78 5.67 -12.77 -23.06
C PHE A 78 4.26 -12.86 -22.47
N ALA A 79 3.76 -11.76 -21.87
CA ALA A 79 2.39 -11.65 -21.37
C ALA A 79 1.35 -11.86 -22.49
N GLU A 80 1.51 -11.19 -23.63
CA GLU A 80 0.68 -11.35 -24.83
C GLU A 80 0.66 -12.81 -25.30
N ARG A 81 1.83 -13.47 -25.30
CA ARG A 81 1.94 -14.88 -25.71
C ARG A 81 1.15 -15.82 -24.80
N LEU A 82 1.08 -15.55 -23.49
CA LEU A 82 0.29 -16.32 -22.54
C LEU A 82 -1.22 -16.05 -22.73
N GLU A 83 -1.62 -14.79 -22.93
CA GLU A 83 -3.02 -14.40 -23.18
C GLU A 83 -3.58 -14.97 -24.47
N GLU A 84 -2.84 -14.94 -25.58
CA GLU A 84 -3.23 -15.58 -26.86
C GLU A 84 -3.54 -17.07 -26.71
N ARG A 85 -2.97 -17.69 -25.68
CA ARG A 85 -3.06 -19.12 -25.35
C ARG A 85 -4.07 -19.38 -24.23
N GLY A 86 -4.76 -18.36 -23.72
CA GLY A 86 -5.75 -18.46 -22.65
C GLY A 86 -5.14 -18.81 -21.29
N ILE A 87 -3.86 -18.49 -21.07
CA ILE A 87 -3.14 -18.77 -19.83
C ILE A 87 -3.15 -17.51 -18.96
N GLY A 88 -3.90 -17.55 -17.86
CA GLY A 88 -3.95 -16.44 -16.90
C GLY A 88 -2.76 -16.42 -15.94
N SER A 89 -2.18 -17.59 -15.63
CA SER A 89 -0.95 -17.68 -14.86
C SER A 89 -0.19 -18.99 -15.07
N VAL A 90 1.13 -18.93 -14.88
CA VAL A 90 2.05 -20.07 -14.82
C VAL A 90 2.73 -20.08 -13.46
N GLU A 91 2.66 -21.20 -12.75
CA GLU A 91 3.36 -21.41 -11.48
C GLU A 91 4.47 -22.44 -11.67
N PHE A 92 5.71 -22.07 -11.36
CA PHE A 92 6.86 -22.97 -11.30
C PHE A 92 7.07 -23.41 -9.86
N LEU A 93 7.04 -24.71 -9.59
CA LEU A 93 7.24 -25.27 -8.26
C LEU A 93 8.72 -25.57 -8.02
N ARG A 94 9.13 -25.50 -6.76
CA ARG A 94 10.47 -25.94 -6.33
C ARG A 94 10.74 -27.38 -6.79
N GLY A 95 11.92 -27.58 -7.38
CA GLY A 95 12.28 -28.86 -8.01
C GLY A 95 11.96 -28.94 -9.52
N CYS A 96 11.54 -27.84 -10.15
CA CYS A 96 11.41 -27.73 -11.60
C CYS A 96 12.77 -27.98 -12.29
N ARG A 97 12.86 -29.03 -13.12
CA ARG A 97 14.09 -29.41 -13.81
C ARG A 97 14.17 -28.78 -15.20
N THR A 98 15.37 -28.78 -15.78
CA THR A 98 15.61 -28.27 -17.14
C THR A 98 14.74 -28.99 -18.19
N GLU A 99 14.45 -30.28 -17.99
CA GLU A 99 13.55 -31.04 -18.86
C GLU A 99 12.10 -30.55 -18.77
N ASP A 100 11.64 -30.18 -17.57
CA ASP A 100 10.29 -29.65 -17.34
C ASP A 100 10.11 -28.30 -18.05
N VAL A 101 11.11 -27.42 -17.92
CA VAL A 101 11.19 -26.15 -18.62
C VAL A 101 11.22 -26.35 -20.13
N SER A 102 12.00 -27.32 -20.62
CA SER A 102 12.11 -27.58 -22.07
C SER A 102 10.79 -27.98 -22.68
N GLN A 103 10.06 -28.90 -22.04
CA GLN A 103 8.73 -29.29 -22.51
C GLN A 103 7.73 -28.13 -22.46
N PHE A 104 7.76 -27.33 -21.40
CA PHE A 104 6.91 -26.14 -21.28
C PHE A 104 7.18 -25.10 -22.39
N VAL A 105 8.45 -24.73 -22.59
CA VAL A 105 8.82 -23.73 -23.61
C VAL A 105 8.55 -24.25 -25.03
N GLN A 106 8.68 -25.56 -25.26
CA GLN A 106 8.30 -26.17 -26.53
C GLN A 106 6.82 -25.99 -26.84
N VAL A 107 5.94 -26.16 -25.85
CA VAL A 107 4.51 -25.98 -26.03
C VAL A 107 4.15 -24.50 -26.22
N LEU A 108 4.79 -23.58 -25.49
CA LEU A 108 4.62 -22.13 -25.71
C LEU A 108 5.15 -21.63 -27.06
N GLY A 109 6.15 -22.33 -27.63
CA GLY A 109 6.75 -22.01 -28.92
C GLY A 109 5.90 -22.39 -30.13
N LEU A 110 4.81 -23.14 -29.95
CA LEU A 110 3.92 -23.53 -31.03
C LEU A 110 3.14 -22.34 -31.61
N GLN A 111 2.85 -22.42 -32.90
CA GLN A 111 1.97 -21.48 -33.58
C GLN A 111 0.56 -21.52 -32.95
N PRO A 112 -0.17 -20.38 -32.86
CA PRO A 112 -1.47 -20.31 -32.19
C PRO A 112 -2.47 -21.37 -32.65
N ASP A 113 -2.52 -21.68 -33.96
CA ASP A 113 -3.42 -22.70 -34.51
C ASP A 113 -3.02 -24.13 -34.13
N ALA A 114 -1.71 -24.40 -34.03
CA ALA A 114 -1.20 -25.68 -33.56
C ALA A 114 -1.43 -25.85 -32.04
N PHE A 115 -1.32 -24.76 -31.29
CA PHE A 115 -1.62 -24.71 -29.86
C PHE A 115 -3.10 -24.98 -29.58
N LYS A 116 -4.03 -24.39 -30.35
CA LYS A 116 -5.48 -24.63 -30.19
C LYS A 116 -5.89 -26.09 -30.41
N ARG A 117 -5.13 -26.85 -31.20
CA ARG A 117 -5.41 -28.27 -31.51
C ARG A 117 -4.89 -29.24 -30.45
N LEU A 118 -4.04 -28.78 -29.54
CA LEU A 118 -3.36 -29.61 -28.55
C LEU A 118 -4.27 -30.03 -27.40
N GLY A 119 -5.30 -29.23 -27.08
CA GLY A 119 -6.18 -29.44 -25.92
C GLY A 119 -5.76 -28.59 -24.72
N ARG A 120 -6.12 -29.02 -23.51
CA ARG A 120 -5.83 -28.30 -22.26
C ARG A 120 -4.41 -28.57 -21.76
N LEU A 121 -3.64 -27.52 -21.44
CA LEU A 121 -2.25 -27.67 -20.99
C LEU A 121 -2.11 -28.49 -19.71
N GLU A 122 -3.12 -28.38 -18.84
CA GLU A 122 -3.24 -29.12 -17.60
C GLU A 122 -3.31 -30.64 -17.82
N GLU A 123 -3.70 -31.09 -19.02
CA GLU A 123 -3.79 -32.50 -19.39
C GLU A 123 -2.54 -32.96 -20.16
N ILE A 124 -1.94 -32.09 -20.97
CA ILE A 124 -0.85 -32.43 -21.91
C ILE A 124 0.50 -32.47 -21.23
N LEU A 125 0.79 -31.53 -20.34
CA LEU A 125 2.10 -31.43 -19.68
C LEU A 125 2.35 -32.59 -18.71
N PRO A 126 1.38 -33.04 -17.91
CA PRO A 126 1.51 -34.28 -17.14
C PRO A 126 1.73 -35.53 -18.01
N GLN A 127 1.08 -35.63 -19.18
CA GLN A 127 1.33 -36.72 -20.14
C GLN A 127 2.75 -36.71 -20.73
N ARG A 128 3.40 -35.54 -20.72
CA ARG A 128 4.81 -35.34 -21.10
C ARG A 128 5.77 -35.42 -19.92
N GLY A 129 5.29 -35.79 -18.73
CA GLY A 129 6.10 -35.96 -17.52
C GLY A 129 6.43 -34.66 -16.78
N VAL A 130 5.74 -33.56 -17.09
CA VAL A 130 5.93 -32.25 -16.45
C VAL A 130 4.93 -32.07 -15.32
N PHE A 131 5.41 -32.05 -14.08
CA PHE A 131 4.58 -31.89 -12.88
C PHE A 131 4.95 -30.67 -12.04
N ALA A 132 6.13 -30.10 -12.28
CA ALA A 132 6.64 -28.95 -11.56
C ALA A 132 6.20 -27.59 -12.15
N ILE A 133 5.31 -27.60 -13.14
CA ILE A 133 4.77 -26.38 -13.77
C ILE A 133 3.25 -26.52 -13.82
N ARG A 134 2.55 -25.56 -13.21
CA ARG A 134 1.08 -25.51 -13.13
C ARG A 134 0.52 -24.31 -13.89
N PHE A 135 -0.70 -24.46 -14.39
CA PHE A 135 -1.41 -23.44 -15.16
C PHE A 135 -2.74 -23.15 -14.52
N SER A 136 -3.18 -21.91 -14.66
CA SER A 136 -4.53 -21.51 -14.33
C SER A 136 -5.01 -20.48 -15.34
N GLN A 137 -6.30 -20.58 -15.71
CA GLN A 137 -6.98 -19.55 -16.49
C GLN A 137 -7.32 -18.31 -15.65
N GLN A 138 -7.23 -18.42 -14.32
CA GLN A 138 -7.44 -17.34 -13.36
C GLN A 138 -6.13 -17.06 -12.65
N VAL A 139 -5.72 -15.78 -12.57
CA VAL A 139 -4.60 -15.38 -11.71
C VAL A 139 -4.89 -15.85 -10.28
N PRO A 140 -3.99 -16.56 -9.58
CA PRO A 140 -4.24 -17.01 -8.23
C PRO A 140 -4.33 -15.78 -7.32
N THR A 141 -5.56 -15.33 -7.05
CA THR A 141 -5.88 -14.62 -5.81
C THR A 141 -5.61 -15.59 -4.67
N ALA A 142 -4.82 -15.16 -3.68
CA ALA A 142 -4.54 -15.91 -2.47
C ALA A 142 -5.83 -16.58 -1.95
N ALA A 143 -5.72 -17.86 -1.62
CA ALA A 143 -6.82 -18.76 -1.34
C ALA A 143 -7.85 -18.14 -0.37
N LYS A 144 -9.14 -18.26 -0.73
CA LYS A 144 -10.26 -18.09 0.21
C LYS A 144 -10.10 -19.12 1.33
N GLU A 145 -9.65 -18.70 2.50
CA GLU A 145 -9.91 -19.43 3.73
C GLU A 145 -11.41 -19.35 4.03
N GLU A 146 -12.10 -20.49 4.01
CA GLU A 146 -13.45 -20.62 4.55
C GLU A 146 -13.41 -20.29 6.05
N LEU A 147 -14.13 -19.24 6.44
CA LEU A 147 -14.31 -18.87 7.85
C LEU A 147 -15.07 -19.96 8.62
N PRO A 148 -14.72 -20.23 9.89
CA PRO A 148 -15.60 -20.96 10.80
C PRO A 148 -16.89 -20.16 11.04
N PRO A 149 -18.00 -20.84 11.41
CA PRO A 149 -19.31 -20.20 11.53
C PRO A 149 -19.33 -19.11 12.62
N PRO A 150 -20.24 -18.13 12.51
CA PRO A 150 -20.27 -16.97 13.39
C PRO A 150 -20.59 -17.42 14.82
N VAL A 151 -19.67 -17.15 15.74
CA VAL A 151 -19.98 -17.20 17.17
C VAL A 151 -20.85 -15.99 17.46
N THR A 152 -22.08 -16.23 17.91
CA THR A 152 -23.03 -15.20 18.34
C THR A 152 -22.41 -14.32 19.42
N PRO A 153 -22.63 -12.99 19.39
CA PRO A 153 -22.10 -12.09 20.39
C PRO A 153 -22.86 -12.31 21.71
N GLU A 154 -22.22 -12.99 22.67
CA GLU A 154 -22.61 -12.81 24.06
C GLU A 154 -22.23 -11.39 24.48
N SER A 155 -23.22 -10.71 25.04
CA SER A 155 -23.17 -9.35 25.50
C SER A 155 -22.09 -9.14 26.55
N GLU A 156 -21.04 -8.40 26.20
CA GLU A 156 -20.29 -7.63 27.17
C GLU A 156 -20.57 -6.15 26.95
N SER A 157 -21.35 -5.59 27.88
CA SER A 157 -21.59 -4.16 28.03
C SER A 157 -20.24 -3.42 28.15
N PRO A 158 -20.14 -2.17 27.68
CA PRO A 158 -18.89 -1.41 27.77
C PRO A 158 -18.55 -1.14 29.22
N LYS A 159 -17.39 -1.61 29.69
CA LYS A 159 -16.80 -1.12 30.93
C LYS A 159 -16.16 0.24 30.65
N GLU A 160 -16.94 1.29 30.85
CA GLU A 160 -16.44 2.66 31.00
C GLU A 160 -15.44 2.74 32.17
N GLY A 161 -14.33 3.44 31.96
CA GLY A 161 -13.47 3.94 33.03
C GLY A 161 -12.17 3.16 33.30
N ARG A 162 -11.16 3.31 32.41
CA ARG A 162 -9.73 3.25 32.80
C ARG A 162 -8.95 4.28 32.00
N GLU A 163 -8.61 5.40 32.64
CA GLU A 163 -7.69 6.41 32.09
C GLU A 163 -6.35 5.76 31.72
N THR A 164 -6.03 5.76 30.43
CA THR A 164 -4.79 5.18 29.90
C THR A 164 -3.63 6.16 30.14
N ARG A 165 -2.74 5.87 31.10
CA ARG A 165 -1.72 6.83 31.58
C ARG A 165 -0.46 6.99 30.70
N GLY A 166 -0.31 6.27 29.60
CA GLY A 166 0.78 6.45 28.62
C GLY A 166 0.43 7.39 27.45
N VAL A 167 1.43 8.05 26.84
CA VAL A 167 1.25 8.92 25.65
C VAL A 167 0.56 8.15 24.52
N LEU A 168 1.06 6.95 24.18
CA LEU A 168 0.48 6.08 23.17
C LEU A 168 -0.98 5.72 23.46
N GLY A 169 -1.28 5.38 24.71
CA GLY A 169 -2.64 5.05 25.13
C GLY A 169 -3.63 6.21 25.01
N ARG A 170 -3.21 7.44 25.35
CA ARG A 170 -4.05 8.64 25.16
C ARG A 170 -4.27 8.95 23.68
N CYS A 171 -3.20 8.95 22.87
CA CYS A 171 -3.30 9.16 21.42
C CYS A 171 -4.19 8.09 20.76
N LEU A 172 -4.08 6.83 21.17
CA LEU A 172 -4.92 5.75 20.66
C LEU A 172 -6.39 5.95 21.00
N ASN A 173 -6.71 6.41 22.21
CA ASN A 173 -8.09 6.72 22.61
C ASN A 173 -8.66 7.87 21.80
N VAL A 174 -7.89 8.96 21.63
CA VAL A 174 -8.26 10.10 20.79
C VAL A 174 -8.55 9.65 19.35
N TYR A 175 -7.64 8.86 18.77
CA TYR A 175 -7.81 8.31 17.42
C TYR A 175 -9.08 7.45 17.30
N ARG A 176 -9.30 6.51 18.23
CA ARG A 176 -10.50 5.65 18.25
C ARG A 176 -11.80 6.46 18.39
N GLN A 177 -11.79 7.50 19.24
CA GLN A 177 -12.93 8.41 19.39
C GLN A 177 -13.22 9.14 18.08
N ALA A 178 -12.19 9.64 17.39
CA ALA A 178 -12.33 10.30 16.10
C ALA A 178 -12.90 9.36 15.03
N VAL A 179 -12.44 8.10 14.95
CA VAL A 179 -13.01 7.08 14.05
C VAL A 179 -14.48 6.84 14.36
N GLY A 180 -14.84 6.73 15.63
CA GLY A 180 -16.23 6.60 16.07
C GLY A 180 -17.11 7.79 15.65
N SER A 181 -16.59 9.01 15.77
CA SER A 181 -17.28 10.23 15.31
C SER A 181 -17.44 10.27 13.80
N ALA A 182 -16.37 9.97 13.04
CA ALA A 182 -16.43 9.90 11.58
C ALA A 182 -17.49 8.90 11.10
N LYS A 183 -17.59 7.75 11.76
CA LYS A 183 -18.61 6.72 11.50
C LYS A 183 -20.03 7.23 11.72
N ARG A 184 -20.28 7.94 12.82
CA ARG A 184 -21.61 8.52 13.10
C ARG A 184 -21.97 9.61 12.10
N ILE A 185 -21.06 10.56 11.84
CA ILE A 185 -21.24 11.65 10.88
C ILE A 185 -21.58 11.11 9.48
N LEU A 186 -20.81 10.14 8.98
CA LEU A 186 -21.05 9.57 7.66
C LEU A 186 -22.36 8.77 7.60
N SER A 187 -22.72 8.09 8.70
CA SER A 187 -23.99 7.36 8.80
C SER A 187 -25.19 8.31 8.78
N GLU A 188 -25.13 9.45 9.47
CA GLU A 188 -26.15 10.49 9.43
C GLU A 188 -26.33 11.05 8.03
N ALA A 189 -25.23 11.41 7.37
CA ALA A 189 -25.23 11.89 5.99
C ALA A 189 -25.85 10.87 5.03
N ARG A 190 -25.48 9.59 5.15
CA ARG A 190 -26.04 8.49 4.33
C ARG A 190 -27.55 8.29 4.57
N MET A 191 -28.05 8.60 5.76
CA MET A 191 -29.49 8.59 6.06
C MET A 191 -30.22 9.86 5.59
N GLY A 192 -29.53 10.79 4.92
CA GLY A 192 -30.08 12.07 4.47
C GLY A 192 -30.30 13.09 5.59
N LYS A 193 -29.75 12.85 6.79
CA LYS A 193 -29.75 13.81 7.89
C LYS A 193 -28.61 14.82 7.69
N ILE A 194 -28.76 16.00 8.29
CA ILE A 194 -27.67 16.98 8.38
C ILE A 194 -26.76 16.53 9.53
N PRO A 195 -25.47 16.19 9.28
CA PRO A 195 -24.58 15.74 10.33
C PRO A 195 -24.22 16.83 11.35
N SER A 196 -23.85 16.42 12.56
CA SER A 196 -23.43 17.35 13.61
C SER A 196 -22.06 17.99 13.34
N LEU A 197 -22.03 19.31 13.06
CA LEU A 197 -20.79 20.07 12.95
C LEU A 197 -19.97 20.06 14.26
N ALA A 198 -20.65 20.22 15.41
CA ALA A 198 -20.00 20.27 16.71
C ALA A 198 -19.26 18.96 17.03
N GLU A 199 -19.81 17.81 16.60
CA GLU A 199 -19.16 16.52 16.74
C GLU A 199 -17.89 16.41 15.89
N ALA A 200 -17.95 16.88 14.63
CA ALA A 200 -16.79 16.92 13.75
C ALA A 200 -15.68 17.82 14.32
N GLN A 201 -16.03 19.03 14.79
CA GLN A 201 -15.10 19.97 15.40
C GLN A 201 -14.46 19.42 16.69
N SER A 202 -15.24 18.70 17.51
CA SER A 202 -14.74 18.05 18.72
C SER A 202 -13.74 16.94 18.39
N ALA A 203 -14.06 16.09 17.41
CA ALA A 203 -13.15 15.05 16.94
C ALA A 203 -11.82 15.63 16.40
N VAL A 204 -11.91 16.68 15.57
CA VAL A 204 -10.72 17.37 15.03
C VAL A 204 -9.90 18.01 16.14
N SER A 205 -10.55 18.67 17.12
CA SER A 205 -9.83 19.27 18.24
C SER A 205 -9.04 18.24 19.03
N GLY A 206 -9.65 17.07 19.29
CA GLY A 206 -8.95 15.94 19.91
C GLY A 206 -7.75 15.47 19.09
N LEU A 207 -7.88 15.33 17.76
CA LEU A 207 -6.78 14.94 16.88
C LEU A 207 -5.65 15.98 16.87
N VAL A 208 -5.98 17.27 16.85
CA VAL A 208 -5.00 18.36 16.96
C VAL A 208 -4.24 18.26 18.29
N ASP A 209 -4.94 18.09 19.41
CA ASP A 209 -4.31 17.92 20.72
C ASP A 209 -3.41 16.67 20.75
N GLY A 210 -3.84 15.58 20.11
CA GLY A 210 -3.04 14.36 19.96
C GLY A 210 -1.75 14.58 19.18
N VAL A 211 -1.81 15.32 18.06
CA VAL A 211 -0.64 15.64 17.23
C VAL A 211 0.31 16.60 17.97
N LEU A 212 -0.23 17.57 18.71
CA LEU A 212 0.57 18.46 19.56
C LEU A 212 1.23 17.72 20.72
N GLN A 213 0.57 16.70 21.27
CA GLN A 213 1.10 15.86 22.33
C GLN A 213 2.25 14.97 21.81
N ASP A 214 2.02 14.23 20.73
CA ASP A 214 3.07 13.43 20.07
C ASP A 214 2.71 13.14 18.61
N GLN A 215 3.29 13.95 17.72
CA GLN A 215 3.10 13.84 16.27
C GLN A 215 3.52 12.46 15.74
N ASN A 216 4.59 11.86 16.26
CA ASN A 216 5.09 10.58 15.74
C ASN A 216 4.15 9.43 16.08
N VAL A 217 3.60 9.44 17.29
CA VAL A 217 2.59 8.47 17.70
C VAL A 217 1.35 8.61 16.82
N MET A 218 0.85 9.83 16.60
CA MET A 218 -0.32 10.03 15.76
C MET A 218 -0.10 9.58 14.31
N LEU A 219 1.08 9.87 13.72
CA LEU A 219 1.46 9.36 12.41
C LEU A 219 1.59 7.82 12.39
N ALA A 220 2.05 7.20 13.48
CA ALA A 220 2.09 5.74 13.58
C ALA A 220 0.68 5.13 13.59
N LEU A 221 -0.28 5.80 14.24
CA LEU A 221 -1.67 5.31 14.33
C LEU A 221 -2.38 5.31 12.98
N THR A 222 -1.96 6.15 12.02
CA THR A 222 -2.54 6.11 10.66
C THR A 222 -2.22 4.82 9.90
N MET A 223 -1.22 4.06 10.37
CA MET A 223 -0.92 2.73 9.84
C MET A 223 -1.91 1.66 10.31
N ILE A 224 -2.74 1.93 11.32
CA ILE A 224 -3.74 0.97 11.81
C ILE A 224 -4.89 0.89 10.82
N LYS A 225 -5.02 -0.27 10.17
CA LYS A 225 -6.01 -0.52 9.12
C LYS A 225 -6.93 -1.66 9.55
N SER A 226 -8.13 -1.32 10.02
CA SER A 226 -9.20 -2.31 10.18
C SER A 226 -9.93 -2.50 8.85
N TYR A 227 -10.02 -3.75 8.39
CA TYR A 227 -10.72 -4.12 7.14
C TYR A 227 -12.20 -3.72 7.16
N ASP A 228 -12.86 -3.77 8.33
CA ASP A 228 -14.29 -3.46 8.47
C ASP A 228 -14.59 -1.95 8.51
N GLU A 229 -13.59 -1.12 8.81
CA GLU A 229 -13.77 0.32 9.07
C GLU A 229 -12.91 1.20 8.14
N TYR A 230 -12.46 0.65 7.00
CA TYR A 230 -11.44 1.29 6.16
C TYR A 230 -11.80 2.73 5.75
N LEU A 231 -13.07 3.01 5.42
CA LEU A 231 -13.51 4.34 4.97
C LEU A 231 -13.44 5.36 6.13
N PHE A 232 -13.74 4.94 7.36
CA PHE A 232 -13.69 5.80 8.53
C PHE A 232 -12.26 6.06 8.98
N ASN A 233 -11.41 5.02 8.92
CA ASN A 233 -9.98 5.15 9.18
C ASN A 233 -9.33 6.10 8.16
N HIS A 234 -9.68 6.00 6.88
CA HIS A 234 -9.17 6.88 5.83
C HIS A 234 -9.42 8.36 6.14
N SER A 235 -10.66 8.75 6.46
CA SER A 235 -10.97 10.15 6.81
C SER A 235 -10.17 10.65 8.02
N VAL A 236 -9.99 9.80 9.04
CA VAL A 236 -9.20 10.16 10.23
C VAL A 236 -7.70 10.23 9.91
N ASN A 237 -7.17 9.31 9.10
CA ASN A 237 -5.78 9.30 8.67
C ASN A 237 -5.42 10.55 7.88
N VAL A 238 -6.24 10.88 6.87
CA VAL A 238 -6.06 12.09 6.05
C VAL A 238 -6.13 13.32 6.93
N CYS A 239 -7.04 13.36 7.92
CA CYS A 239 -7.10 14.45 8.90
C CYS A 239 -5.81 14.58 9.72
N VAL A 240 -5.30 13.49 10.30
CA VAL A 240 -4.04 13.49 11.06
C VAL A 240 -2.86 13.95 10.19
N LEU A 241 -2.76 13.45 8.96
CA LEU A 241 -1.70 13.82 8.02
C LEU A 241 -1.77 15.30 7.63
N CYS A 242 -2.96 15.84 7.38
CA CYS A 242 -3.16 17.26 7.07
C CYS A 242 -2.79 18.16 8.26
N ILE A 243 -3.21 17.80 9.47
CA ILE A 243 -2.87 18.53 10.70
C ILE A 243 -1.35 18.58 10.90
N ALA A 244 -0.69 17.43 10.78
CA ALA A 244 0.77 17.33 10.95
C ALA A 244 1.55 18.08 9.86
N LEU A 245 1.06 18.05 8.61
CA LEU A 245 1.64 18.82 7.51
C LEU A 245 1.43 20.33 7.70
N GLY A 246 0.23 20.77 8.07
CA GLY A 246 -0.07 22.18 8.36
C GLY A 246 0.82 22.72 9.49
N GLN A 247 1.01 21.94 10.56
CA GLN A 247 1.92 22.29 11.66
C GLN A 247 3.37 22.43 11.17
N SER A 248 3.84 21.52 10.31
CA SER A 248 5.19 21.56 9.74
C SER A 248 5.42 22.76 8.82
N LEU A 249 4.35 23.27 8.21
CA LEU A 249 4.35 24.48 7.38
C LEU A 249 4.21 25.77 8.19
N GLY A 250 4.04 25.69 9.52
CA GLY A 250 3.87 26.85 10.38
C GLY A 250 2.48 27.50 10.29
N VAL A 251 1.47 26.76 9.83
CA VAL A 251 0.07 27.21 9.85
C VAL A 251 -0.39 27.40 11.29
N ASP A 252 -1.19 28.43 11.55
CA ASP A 252 -1.68 28.73 12.89
C ASP A 252 -2.70 27.68 13.39
N SER A 253 -2.91 27.63 14.70
CA SER A 253 -3.72 26.58 15.33
C SER A 253 -5.20 26.61 14.92
N GLU A 254 -5.76 27.79 14.64
CA GLU A 254 -7.16 27.93 14.25
C GLU A 254 -7.34 27.39 12.84
N THR A 255 -6.50 27.85 11.90
CA THR A 255 -6.48 27.35 10.52
C THR A 255 -6.19 25.85 10.45
N ILE A 256 -5.31 25.30 11.29
CA ILE A 256 -5.07 23.84 11.37
C ILE A 256 -6.35 23.07 11.72
N LYS A 257 -7.18 23.58 12.65
CA LYS A 257 -8.47 22.96 12.98
C LYS A 257 -9.43 23.02 11.80
N GLU A 258 -9.41 24.10 11.04
CA GLU A 258 -10.24 24.23 9.83
C GLU A 258 -9.79 23.26 8.72
N ILE A 259 -8.49 23.14 8.48
CA ILE A 259 -7.92 22.14 7.56
C ILE A 259 -8.31 20.74 8.01
N GLY A 260 -8.15 20.43 9.30
CA GLY A 260 -8.52 19.14 9.88
C GLY A 260 -10.01 18.83 9.74
N LEU A 261 -10.88 19.83 9.90
CA LEU A 261 -12.32 19.70 9.65
C LEU A 261 -12.62 19.37 8.19
N GLY A 262 -12.01 20.11 7.26
CA GLY A 262 -12.12 19.81 5.83
C GLY A 262 -11.63 18.39 5.51
N ALA A 263 -10.48 18.00 6.06
CA ALA A 263 -9.87 16.70 5.82
C ALA A 263 -10.68 15.54 6.43
N LEU A 264 -11.31 15.72 7.59
CA LEU A 264 -12.21 14.70 8.16
C LEU A 264 -13.47 14.50 7.29
N LEU A 265 -13.90 15.56 6.60
CA LEU A 265 -15.15 15.59 5.83
C LEU A 265 -14.93 15.51 4.30
N HIS A 266 -13.70 15.43 3.82
CA HIS A 266 -13.37 15.57 2.38
C HIS A 266 -14.17 14.61 1.49
N ASP A 267 -14.39 13.41 2.00
CA ASP A 267 -15.06 12.30 1.35
C ASP A 267 -16.56 12.18 1.66
N ILE A 268 -17.14 13.13 2.40
CA ILE A 268 -18.54 13.00 2.85
C ILE A 268 -19.54 12.91 1.68
N GLY A 269 -19.21 13.46 0.51
CA GLY A 269 -20.04 13.31 -0.70
C GLY A 269 -20.15 11.88 -1.21
N LYS A 270 -19.24 10.97 -0.83
CA LYS A 270 -19.29 9.54 -1.20
C LYS A 270 -20.52 8.82 -0.64
N VAL A 271 -21.29 9.43 0.27
CA VAL A 271 -22.58 8.89 0.74
C VAL A 271 -23.60 8.69 -0.38
N HIS A 272 -23.48 9.42 -1.49
CA HIS A 272 -24.35 9.29 -2.65
C HIS A 272 -23.93 8.15 -3.59
N TRP A 273 -22.77 7.52 -3.37
CA TRP A 273 -22.34 6.41 -4.21
C TRP A 273 -23.17 5.15 -3.93
N PRO A 274 -23.63 4.44 -4.97
CA PRO A 274 -24.31 3.16 -4.78
C PRO A 274 -23.32 2.13 -4.23
N ALA A 275 -23.78 1.24 -3.35
CA ALA A 275 -22.95 0.20 -2.75
C ALA A 275 -22.20 -0.65 -3.80
N ALA A 276 -22.83 -0.88 -4.96
CA ALA A 276 -22.25 -1.62 -6.08
C ALA A 276 -21.00 -0.95 -6.70
N LEU A 277 -20.76 0.34 -6.49
CA LEU A 277 -19.55 1.03 -6.98
C LEU A 277 -18.30 0.64 -6.17
N TYR A 278 -18.47 0.27 -4.90
CA TYR A 278 -17.39 -0.16 -4.01
C TYR A 278 -16.98 -1.62 -4.18
N GLN A 279 -17.73 -2.42 -4.96
CA GLN A 279 -17.63 -3.88 -4.99
C GLN A 279 -17.39 -4.47 -6.40
N LYS A 280 -16.86 -3.68 -7.36
CA LYS A 280 -16.63 -4.15 -8.74
C LYS A 280 -15.18 -4.52 -9.07
N PRO A 281 -14.92 -5.75 -9.58
CA PRO A 281 -13.59 -6.21 -10.01
C PRO A 281 -13.15 -5.68 -11.39
N ARG A 282 -13.83 -4.66 -11.94
CA ARG A 282 -13.54 -4.06 -13.25
C ARG A 282 -13.34 -2.56 -13.13
N GLY A 283 -12.72 -1.94 -14.15
CA GLY A 283 -12.68 -0.50 -14.28
C GLY A 283 -14.07 0.15 -14.26
N LEU A 284 -14.13 1.40 -13.81
CA LEU A 284 -15.34 2.22 -13.78
C LEU A 284 -15.78 2.57 -15.21
N SER A 285 -17.08 2.57 -15.49
CA SER A 285 -17.61 3.18 -16.71
C SER A 285 -17.49 4.70 -16.65
N ASP A 286 -17.69 5.38 -17.78
CA ASP A 286 -17.64 6.85 -17.84
C ASP A 286 -18.70 7.49 -16.92
N GLU A 287 -19.87 6.88 -16.77
CA GLU A 287 -20.92 7.35 -15.86
C GLU A 287 -20.55 7.13 -14.39
N GLU A 288 -19.94 5.98 -14.08
CA GLU A 288 -19.46 5.66 -12.74
C GLU A 288 -18.30 6.59 -12.36
N TRP A 289 -17.42 6.90 -13.31
CA TRP A 289 -16.34 7.88 -13.15
C TRP A 289 -16.88 9.29 -12.94
N ALA A 290 -17.89 9.72 -13.70
CA ALA A 290 -18.54 11.01 -13.50
C ALA A 290 -19.15 11.14 -12.09
N LEU A 291 -19.73 10.06 -11.56
CA LEU A 291 -20.24 10.01 -10.19
C LEU A 291 -19.10 10.11 -9.15
N VAL A 292 -17.97 9.44 -9.41
CA VAL A 292 -16.78 9.58 -8.58
C VAL A 292 -16.27 11.02 -8.59
N GLN A 293 -16.17 11.66 -9.76
CA GLN A 293 -15.68 13.03 -9.88
C GLN A 293 -16.59 14.09 -9.22
N ARG A 294 -17.85 13.74 -8.98
CA ARG A 294 -18.85 14.65 -8.39
C ARG A 294 -18.76 14.73 -6.86
N HIS A 295 -18.22 13.72 -6.17
CA HIS A 295 -18.29 13.69 -4.71
C HIS A 295 -17.67 14.90 -3.97
N PRO A 296 -16.66 15.63 -4.48
CA PRO A 296 -16.20 16.85 -3.81
C PRO A 296 -17.28 17.94 -3.81
N LEU A 297 -18.04 18.06 -4.90
CA LEU A 297 -19.17 18.99 -5.02
C LEU A 297 -20.31 18.57 -4.10
N ASP A 298 -20.68 17.29 -4.11
CA ASP A 298 -21.75 16.79 -3.25
C ASP A 298 -21.36 16.93 -1.76
N GLY A 299 -20.08 16.73 -1.43
CA GLY A 299 -19.54 16.98 -0.09
C GLY A 299 -19.67 18.44 0.34
N ALA A 300 -19.35 19.38 -0.57
CA ALA A 300 -19.51 20.81 -0.35
C ALA A 300 -20.99 21.20 -0.10
N GLU A 301 -21.93 20.59 -0.84
CA GLU A 301 -23.37 20.80 -0.62
C GLU A 301 -23.85 20.28 0.74
N ILE A 302 -23.31 19.16 1.21
CA ILE A 302 -23.63 18.61 2.55
C ILE A 302 -23.14 19.56 3.64
N VAL A 303 -21.88 20.00 3.57
CA VAL A 303 -21.30 20.87 4.60
C VAL A 303 -21.86 22.29 4.60
N GLU A 304 -22.38 22.78 3.46
CA GLU A 304 -23.17 24.02 3.42
C GLU A 304 -24.39 23.91 4.32
N LYS A 305 -25.12 22.79 4.24
CA LYS A 305 -26.34 22.56 5.06
C LYS A 305 -26.04 22.38 6.54
N MET A 306 -24.83 21.93 6.89
CA MET A 306 -24.40 21.86 8.29
C MET A 306 -24.32 23.25 8.94
N GLY A 307 -24.03 24.29 8.14
CA GLY A 307 -23.86 25.67 8.59
C GLY A 307 -22.58 25.87 9.42
N GLY A 308 -21.96 27.05 9.35
CA GLY A 308 -20.78 27.38 10.18
C GLY A 308 -19.46 26.69 9.79
N VAL A 309 -19.41 26.00 8.64
CA VAL A 309 -18.18 25.40 8.11
C VAL A 309 -17.36 26.47 7.40
N SER A 310 -16.08 26.60 7.79
CA SER A 310 -15.20 27.68 7.33
C SER A 310 -14.87 27.59 5.83
N PRO A 311 -14.49 28.70 5.18
CA PRO A 311 -14.01 28.69 3.81
C PRO A 311 -12.82 27.74 3.58
N THR A 312 -11.88 27.67 4.54
CA THR A 312 -10.73 26.76 4.51
C THR A 312 -11.16 25.29 4.46
N ALA A 313 -12.10 24.89 5.33
CA ALA A 313 -12.60 23.52 5.35
C ALA A 313 -13.31 23.16 4.03
N ARG A 314 -14.05 24.12 3.45
CA ARG A 314 -14.71 23.95 2.15
C ARG A 314 -13.72 23.86 1.00
N GLU A 315 -12.64 24.64 1.01
CA GLU A 315 -11.55 24.55 0.05
C GLU A 315 -10.96 23.12 0.05
N VAL A 316 -10.62 22.60 1.23
CA VAL A 316 -10.13 21.22 1.36
C VAL A 316 -11.10 20.20 0.76
N ILE A 317 -12.39 20.28 1.11
CA ILE A 317 -13.41 19.35 0.61
C ILE A 317 -13.55 19.44 -0.91
N LEU A 318 -13.55 20.64 -1.47
CA LEU A 318 -13.71 20.84 -2.92
C LEU A 318 -12.46 20.45 -3.71
N GLU A 319 -11.27 20.65 -3.15
CA GLU A 319 -10.04 20.71 -3.92
C GLU A 319 -9.05 19.56 -3.65
N HIS A 320 -9.35 18.63 -2.74
CA HIS A 320 -8.46 17.50 -2.45
C HIS A 320 -8.15 16.59 -3.66
N HIS A 321 -8.87 16.72 -4.77
CA HIS A 321 -8.56 16.05 -6.05
C HIS A 321 -8.09 17.00 -7.18
N LEU A 322 -7.92 18.29 -6.91
CA LEU A 322 -7.36 19.25 -7.87
C LEU A 322 -5.85 19.12 -7.96
N ARG A 323 -5.33 18.75 -9.13
CA ARG A 323 -3.91 18.56 -9.39
C ARG A 323 -3.19 19.89 -9.58
N TYR A 324 -1.89 19.90 -9.25
CA TYR A 324 -1.00 21.04 -9.49
C TYR A 324 -0.98 21.49 -10.95
N ASP A 325 -1.04 20.55 -11.90
CA ASP A 325 -1.16 20.80 -13.35
C ASP A 325 -2.58 21.18 -13.82
N ARG A 326 -3.51 21.38 -12.89
CA ARG A 326 -4.93 21.74 -13.12
C ARG A 326 -5.75 20.71 -13.89
N LYS A 327 -5.26 19.47 -14.03
CA LYS A 327 -5.97 18.36 -14.70
C LYS A 327 -6.77 17.47 -13.73
N GLY A 328 -6.98 17.94 -12.50
CA GLY A 328 -7.74 17.24 -11.47
C GLY A 328 -9.25 17.45 -11.61
N TYR A 329 -10.00 17.12 -10.56
CA TYR A 329 -11.45 17.35 -10.49
C TYR A 329 -11.85 17.84 -9.09
N PRO A 330 -12.98 18.56 -8.96
CA PRO A 330 -13.90 19.00 -10.02
C PRO A 330 -13.36 20.23 -10.78
N VAL A 331 -13.50 20.26 -12.10
CA VAL A 331 -13.14 21.45 -12.90
C VAL A 331 -14.27 22.47 -12.81
N VAL A 332 -14.18 23.39 -11.85
CA VAL A 332 -15.12 24.52 -11.71
C VAL A 332 -14.66 25.72 -12.52
N ASP A 333 -13.35 25.97 -12.54
CA ASP A 333 -12.70 27.02 -13.32
C ASP A 333 -11.32 26.51 -13.80
N PRO A 334 -11.10 26.32 -15.12
CA PRO A 334 -9.82 25.85 -15.66
C PRO A 334 -8.62 26.77 -15.36
N GLU A 335 -8.87 28.05 -15.11
CA GLU A 335 -7.83 29.05 -14.86
C GLU A 335 -7.50 29.17 -13.37
N LYS A 336 -8.37 28.67 -12.48
CA LYS A 336 -8.16 28.72 -11.05
C LYS A 336 -6.98 27.83 -10.64
N GLU A 337 -6.06 28.42 -9.89
CA GLU A 337 -4.99 27.66 -9.25
C GLU A 337 -5.54 26.87 -8.05
N PRO A 338 -5.07 25.62 -7.85
CA PRO A 338 -5.38 24.89 -6.62
C PRO A 338 -5.00 25.71 -5.40
N GLY A 339 -5.93 25.80 -4.46
CA GLY A 339 -5.73 26.47 -3.19
C GLY A 339 -4.68 25.76 -2.34
N PHE A 340 -4.04 26.53 -1.48
CA PHE A 340 -2.95 26.03 -0.64
C PHE A 340 -3.40 24.89 0.28
N PHE A 341 -4.61 24.97 0.85
CA PHE A 341 -5.14 23.95 1.75
C PHE A 341 -5.69 22.75 0.97
N GLY A 342 -6.24 22.98 -0.22
CA GLY A 342 -6.59 21.92 -1.17
C GLY A 342 -5.39 21.04 -1.53
N MET A 343 -4.23 21.65 -1.81
CA MET A 343 -2.99 20.92 -2.12
C MET A 343 -2.43 20.14 -0.93
N ILE A 344 -2.55 20.66 0.30
CA ILE A 344 -2.20 19.91 1.53
C ILE A 344 -3.05 18.64 1.61
N ALA A 345 -4.37 18.77 1.43
CA ALA A 345 -5.30 17.65 1.50
C ALA A 345 -5.06 16.63 0.38
N GLN A 346 -4.76 17.08 -0.84
CA GLN A 346 -4.45 16.20 -1.95
C GLN A 346 -3.24 15.30 -1.67
N ILE A 347 -2.18 15.86 -1.09
CA ILE A 347 -0.97 15.08 -0.77
C ILE A 347 -1.28 14.03 0.29
N ALA A 348 -2.00 14.42 1.35
CA ALA A 348 -2.39 13.53 2.44
C ALA A 348 -3.34 12.41 1.98
N ASP A 349 -4.38 12.75 1.22
CA ASP A 349 -5.33 11.80 0.63
C ASP A 349 -4.62 10.78 -0.27
N ALA A 350 -3.80 11.27 -1.21
CA ALA A 350 -3.07 10.39 -2.11
C ALA A 350 -2.13 9.43 -1.36
N TYR A 351 -1.40 9.91 -0.35
CA TYR A 351 -0.51 9.06 0.44
C TYR A 351 -1.28 7.96 1.19
N ASP A 352 -2.35 8.31 1.90
CA ASP A 352 -3.15 7.32 2.62
C ASP A 352 -3.83 6.34 1.65
N ALA A 353 -4.35 6.83 0.52
CA ALA A 353 -4.95 6.00 -0.52
C ALA A 353 -3.96 4.99 -1.14
N ILE A 354 -2.72 5.43 -1.43
CA ILE A 354 -1.67 4.57 -2.01
C ILE A 354 -1.19 3.53 -1.01
N THR A 355 -1.08 3.90 0.26
CA THR A 355 -0.58 3.00 1.31
C THR A 355 -1.68 2.11 1.89
N THR A 356 -2.95 2.37 1.62
CA THR A 356 -4.09 1.59 2.16
C THR A 356 -4.56 0.53 1.17
N ALA A 357 -4.61 -0.72 1.62
CA ALA A 357 -5.13 -1.81 0.82
C ALA A 357 -6.64 -1.62 0.61
N ARG A 358 -7.08 -1.70 -0.64
CA ARG A 358 -8.49 -1.64 -1.07
C ARG A 358 -8.84 -2.95 -1.76
N VAL A 359 -10.15 -3.24 -1.88
CA VAL A 359 -10.68 -4.46 -2.54
C VAL A 359 -10.10 -4.66 -3.96
N TYR A 360 -9.60 -3.60 -4.61
CA TYR A 360 -9.05 -3.60 -5.97
C TYR A 360 -7.59 -3.16 -6.08
N GLN A 361 -6.92 -2.83 -4.96
CA GLN A 361 -5.54 -2.33 -4.97
C GLN A 361 -4.81 -2.80 -3.72
N ASN A 362 -3.72 -3.54 -3.90
CA ASN A 362 -2.81 -3.85 -2.81
C ASN A 362 -2.11 -2.56 -2.36
N ALA A 363 -1.98 -2.36 -1.04
CA ALA A 363 -1.21 -1.26 -0.48
C ALA A 363 0.22 -1.28 -1.05
N LEU A 364 0.71 -0.12 -1.49
CA LEU A 364 2.16 0.04 -1.65
C LEU A 364 2.79 0.20 -0.27
N GLU A 365 3.96 -0.42 -0.10
CA GLU A 365 4.83 -0.13 1.04
C GLU A 365 5.06 1.39 1.15
N PRO A 366 5.02 1.98 2.35
CA PRO A 366 5.14 3.43 2.54
C PRO A 366 6.35 4.07 1.82
N THR A 367 7.47 3.35 1.77
CA THR A 367 8.68 3.74 1.04
C THR A 367 8.46 3.86 -0.47
N ASN A 368 7.76 2.90 -1.07
CA ASN A 368 7.39 2.91 -2.48
C ASN A 368 6.34 3.98 -2.78
N ALA A 369 5.41 4.23 -1.85
CA ALA A 369 4.43 5.30 -1.95
C ALA A 369 5.10 6.68 -2.05
N VAL A 370 6.06 6.96 -1.16
CA VAL A 370 6.86 8.20 -1.19
C VAL A 370 7.60 8.35 -2.51
N ALA A 371 8.32 7.31 -2.95
CA ALA A 371 9.06 7.35 -4.23
C ALA A 371 8.12 7.61 -5.42
N ARG A 372 6.94 6.98 -5.43
CA ARG A 372 5.92 7.18 -6.46
C ARG A 372 5.40 8.62 -6.44
N MET A 373 5.07 9.17 -5.28
CA MET A 373 4.58 10.54 -5.17
C MET A 373 5.65 11.55 -5.63
N GLN A 374 6.91 11.35 -5.26
CA GLN A 374 8.03 12.18 -5.71
C GLN A 374 8.15 12.21 -7.24
N SER A 375 7.95 11.07 -7.92
CA SER A 375 7.93 11.01 -9.40
C SER A 375 6.80 11.82 -10.04
N LEU A 376 5.77 12.19 -9.27
CA LEU A 376 4.62 12.96 -9.71
C LEU A 376 4.68 14.44 -9.26
N GLY A 377 5.75 14.85 -8.58
CA GLY A 377 5.98 16.25 -8.20
C GLY A 377 6.05 17.18 -9.42
N GLY A 378 5.43 18.35 -9.33
CA GLY A 378 5.33 19.31 -10.44
C GLY A 378 4.26 18.97 -11.49
N THR A 379 3.55 17.83 -11.34
CA THR A 379 2.38 17.49 -12.18
C THR A 379 1.14 17.28 -11.35
N VAL A 380 1.13 16.24 -10.50
CA VAL A 380 0.02 15.96 -9.59
C VAL A 380 0.15 16.85 -8.37
N PHE A 381 1.34 16.88 -7.76
CA PHE A 381 1.58 17.55 -6.47
C PHE A 381 2.44 18.80 -6.63
N ASP A 382 2.18 19.82 -5.82
CA ASP A 382 3.14 20.92 -5.66
C ASP A 382 4.46 20.35 -5.11
N PRO A 383 5.60 20.61 -5.77
CA PRO A 383 6.87 19.99 -5.41
C PRO A 383 7.40 20.47 -4.05
N LYS A 384 7.10 21.70 -3.62
CA LYS A 384 7.57 22.23 -2.34
C LYS A 384 6.77 21.67 -1.17
N LEU A 385 5.44 21.61 -1.32
CA LEU A 385 4.57 20.97 -0.32
C LEU A 385 4.88 19.49 -0.20
N LEU A 386 5.12 18.81 -1.33
CA LEU A 386 5.51 17.40 -1.32
C LEU A 386 6.86 17.18 -0.61
N GLU A 387 7.84 18.08 -0.80
CA GLU A 387 9.12 18.00 -0.08
C GLU A 387 8.92 18.08 1.43
N VAL A 388 8.09 19.02 1.91
CA VAL A 388 7.78 19.14 3.34
C VAL A 388 7.06 17.89 3.86
N PHE A 389 6.11 17.35 3.08
CA PHE A 389 5.43 16.11 3.42
C PHE A 389 6.38 14.91 3.53
N VAL A 390 7.32 14.76 2.58
CA VAL A 390 8.32 13.68 2.62
C VAL A 390 9.24 13.81 3.84
N ARG A 391 9.59 15.03 4.26
CA ARG A 391 10.35 15.24 5.51
C ARG A 391 9.53 14.87 6.75
N LEU A 392 8.23 15.17 6.74
CA LEU A 392 7.30 14.83 7.81
C LEU A 392 7.15 13.32 7.98
N VAL A 393 6.81 12.60 6.91
CA VAL A 393 6.59 11.14 7.00
C VAL A 393 7.91 10.35 7.02
N GLY A 394 8.98 10.91 6.45
CA GLY A 394 10.28 10.27 6.28
C GLY A 394 10.40 9.47 4.98
N ILE A 395 11.63 9.29 4.47
CA ILE A 395 11.87 8.38 3.32
C ILE A 395 11.69 6.91 3.70
N TYR A 396 11.80 6.62 5.01
CA TYR A 396 11.37 5.37 5.64
C TYR A 396 10.30 5.72 6.67
N PRO A 397 9.02 5.70 6.30
CA PRO A 397 7.94 6.07 7.22
C PRO A 397 7.85 5.17 8.44
N VAL A 398 7.26 5.69 9.52
CA VAL A 398 6.97 4.91 10.73
C VAL A 398 6.17 3.65 10.36
N GLY A 399 6.59 2.52 10.92
CA GLY A 399 6.07 1.20 10.56
C GLY A 399 6.86 0.49 9.45
N SER A 400 7.79 1.15 8.76
CA SER A 400 8.64 0.48 7.77
C SER A 400 9.59 -0.51 8.46
N LEU A 401 9.65 -1.74 7.96
CA LEU A 401 10.69 -2.68 8.35
C LEU A 401 11.93 -2.44 7.47
N VAL A 402 13.10 -2.28 8.09
CA VAL A 402 14.34 -1.92 7.40
C VAL A 402 15.49 -2.84 7.78
N ARG A 403 16.38 -3.08 6.82
CA ARG A 403 17.65 -3.78 7.03
C ARG A 403 18.77 -2.77 7.24
N LEU A 404 19.53 -2.95 8.31
CA LEU A 404 20.68 -2.12 8.62
C LEU A 404 21.97 -2.70 8.02
N ASN A 405 22.99 -1.87 7.86
CA ASN A 405 24.34 -2.27 7.39
C ASN A 405 25.02 -3.30 8.32
N SER A 406 24.57 -3.38 9.57
CA SER A 406 24.97 -4.41 10.52
C SER A 406 24.38 -5.79 10.18
N GLY A 407 23.34 -5.87 9.34
CA GLY A 407 22.58 -7.09 9.04
C GLY A 407 21.32 -7.29 9.90
N GLU A 408 21.14 -6.48 10.94
CA GLU A 408 19.95 -6.48 11.81
C GLU A 408 18.71 -5.98 11.04
N LEU A 409 17.52 -6.44 11.45
CA LEU A 409 16.25 -5.89 10.99
C LEU A 409 15.61 -5.07 12.10
N ALA A 410 15.11 -3.89 11.72
CA ALA A 410 14.56 -2.93 12.64
C ALA A 410 13.26 -2.33 12.10
N LEU A 411 12.33 -2.00 12.99
CA LEU A 411 11.11 -1.28 12.66
C LEU A 411 11.35 0.21 12.85
N VAL A 412 10.98 1.05 11.89
CA VAL A 412 10.97 2.50 12.10
C VAL A 412 9.88 2.85 13.10
N VAL A 413 10.28 3.45 14.23
CA VAL A 413 9.35 3.84 15.30
C VAL A 413 9.16 5.36 15.38
N ARG A 414 10.09 6.13 14.81
CA ARG A 414 10.02 7.58 14.79
C ARG A 414 10.76 8.15 13.58
N ALA A 415 10.10 9.01 12.83
CA ALA A 415 10.73 9.74 11.73
C ALA A 415 11.73 10.79 12.26
N ASN A 416 12.64 11.23 11.41
CA ASN A 416 13.58 12.30 11.71
C ASN A 416 13.46 13.41 10.66
N PRO A 417 12.70 14.48 10.92
CA PRO A 417 12.52 15.55 9.95
C PRO A 417 13.81 16.31 9.59
N ALA A 418 14.81 16.31 10.47
CA ALA A 418 16.10 16.97 10.23
C ALA A 418 16.99 16.15 9.28
N ASP A 419 16.93 14.83 9.35
CA ASP A 419 17.55 13.91 8.40
C ASP A 419 16.62 12.71 8.15
N PRO A 420 15.77 12.76 7.11
CA PRO A 420 14.81 11.70 6.81
C PRO A 420 15.43 10.32 6.59
N SER A 421 16.73 10.24 6.27
CA SER A 421 17.46 8.98 6.09
C SER A 421 17.91 8.34 7.40
N ARG A 422 17.76 9.06 8.52
CA ARG A 422 18.21 8.67 9.86
C ARG A 422 17.07 8.68 10.88
N PRO A 423 16.02 7.86 10.67
CA PRO A 423 14.96 7.71 11.66
C PRO A 423 15.46 6.97 12.90
N PHE A 424 14.66 6.98 13.97
CA PHE A 424 14.88 6.07 15.09
C PHE A 424 14.18 4.75 14.82
N VAL A 425 14.87 3.66 15.13
CA VAL A 425 14.42 2.32 14.81
C VAL A 425 14.44 1.42 16.03
N ARG A 426 13.50 0.48 16.11
CA ARG A 426 13.47 -0.58 17.11
C ARG A 426 14.02 -1.86 16.52
N LEU A 427 15.09 -2.39 17.08
CA LEU A 427 15.64 -3.67 16.66
C LEU A 427 14.66 -4.79 16.99
N LEU A 428 14.30 -5.58 15.97
CA LEU A 428 13.39 -6.72 16.11
C LEU A 428 14.08 -8.05 15.85
N PHE A 429 15.06 -8.09 14.93
CA PHE A 429 15.79 -9.31 14.58
C PHE A 429 17.29 -9.08 14.55
N ASP A 430 18.03 -10.06 15.03
CA ASP A 430 19.49 -10.08 14.98
C ASP A 430 20.02 -10.31 13.54
N ARG A 431 21.34 -10.26 13.38
CA ARG A 431 22.02 -10.48 12.08
C ARG A 431 21.79 -11.87 11.49
N SER A 432 21.39 -12.84 12.31
CA SER A 432 21.04 -14.20 11.87
C SER A 432 19.56 -14.36 11.51
N GLY A 433 18.77 -13.29 11.63
CA GLY A 433 17.34 -13.27 11.36
C GLY A 433 16.48 -13.85 12.50
N ARG A 434 17.06 -14.07 13.68
CA ARG A 434 16.30 -14.53 14.86
C ARG A 434 15.68 -13.33 15.56
N ARG A 435 14.44 -13.49 16.01
CA ARG A 435 13.72 -12.45 16.75
C ARG A 435 14.41 -12.21 18.10
N LEU A 436 14.64 -10.95 18.42
CA LEU A 436 15.23 -10.54 19.69
C LEU A 436 14.23 -10.76 20.83
N THR A 437 14.73 -11.21 21.98
CA THR A 437 13.94 -11.35 23.22
C THR A 437 13.71 -10.00 23.88
N GLU A 438 14.66 -9.09 23.76
CA GLU A 438 14.57 -7.70 24.20
C GLU A 438 14.71 -6.78 23.00
N GLU A 439 13.68 -5.96 22.78
CA GLU A 439 13.66 -4.97 21.70
C GLU A 439 14.36 -3.70 22.19
N GLN A 440 15.23 -3.14 21.35
CA GLN A 440 15.99 -1.94 21.68
C GLN A 440 15.73 -0.83 20.66
N ASP A 441 15.42 0.37 21.15
CA ASP A 441 15.37 1.57 20.32
C ASP A 441 16.78 2.11 20.08
N VAL A 442 17.06 2.44 18.82
CA VAL A 442 18.36 2.85 18.32
C VAL A 442 18.21 4.13 17.52
N ASP A 443 19.04 5.12 17.85
CA ASP A 443 19.19 6.35 17.10
C ASP A 443 20.19 6.15 15.94
N LEU A 444 19.72 6.29 14.70
CA LEU A 444 20.57 6.13 13.52
C LEU A 444 21.47 7.32 13.22
N THR A 445 21.34 8.42 13.98
CA THR A 445 22.27 9.57 13.93
C THR A 445 23.56 9.33 14.72
N GLU A 446 23.62 8.27 15.54
CA GLU A 446 24.81 7.95 16.32
C GLU A 446 26.04 7.69 15.45
N LEU A 447 27.10 8.45 15.73
CA LEU A 447 28.41 8.29 15.12
C LEU A 447 29.29 7.35 15.94
N ASP A 448 30.10 6.58 15.23
CA ASP A 448 31.21 5.83 15.79
C ASP A 448 32.34 6.80 16.15
N PRO A 449 32.78 6.88 17.42
CA PRO A 449 33.76 7.87 17.87
C PRO A 449 35.13 7.77 17.20
N GLU A 450 35.51 6.58 16.73
CA GLU A 450 36.82 6.32 16.15
C GLU A 450 36.84 6.61 14.64
N SER A 451 35.81 6.19 13.92
CA SER A 451 35.74 6.32 12.47
C SER A 451 35.00 7.57 11.99
N GLY A 452 34.24 8.25 12.86
CA GLY A 452 33.38 9.38 12.52
C GLY A 452 32.23 9.02 11.57
N ARG A 453 31.98 7.73 11.33
CA ARG A 453 30.90 7.22 10.48
C ARG A 453 29.69 6.84 11.32
N PHE A 454 28.50 6.84 10.73
CA PHE A 454 27.31 6.36 11.42
C PHE A 454 27.44 4.88 11.80
N ARG A 455 27.13 4.56 13.06
CA ARG A 455 27.20 3.19 13.60
C ARG A 455 26.31 2.24 12.81
N ARG A 456 25.11 2.70 12.47
CA ARG A 456 24.11 1.96 11.71
C ARG A 456 23.53 2.83 10.60
N THR A 457 23.30 2.22 9.44
CA THR A 457 22.69 2.88 8.28
C THR A 457 21.68 1.94 7.65
N ILE A 458 20.53 2.47 7.22
CA ILE A 458 19.54 1.70 6.48
C ILE A 458 20.10 1.36 5.10
N ILE A 459 20.12 0.07 4.77
CA ILE A 459 20.52 -0.42 3.45
C ILE A 459 19.31 -0.50 2.53
N MET A 460 18.19 -0.99 3.04
CA MET A 460 16.96 -1.18 2.28
C MET A 460 15.75 -1.33 3.19
N ALA A 461 14.57 -1.04 2.66
CA ALA A 461 13.32 -1.52 3.23
C ALA A 461 13.17 -3.04 3.00
N VAL A 462 12.45 -3.70 3.89
CA VAL A 462 12.17 -5.14 3.85
C VAL A 462 10.67 -5.32 3.96
N ASP A 463 10.10 -6.13 3.07
CA ASP A 463 8.69 -6.51 3.16
C ASP A 463 8.45 -7.28 4.48
N PRO A 464 7.60 -6.78 5.39
CA PRO A 464 7.25 -7.47 6.63
C PRO A 464 6.68 -8.87 6.42
N ALA A 465 5.95 -9.11 5.32
CA ALA A 465 5.37 -10.41 4.99
C ALA A 465 6.45 -11.48 4.75
N SER A 466 7.61 -11.10 4.21
CA SER A 466 8.78 -11.99 4.06
C SER A 466 9.33 -12.53 5.39
N LYS A 467 8.88 -11.98 6.52
CA LYS A 467 9.25 -12.38 7.88
C LYS A 467 8.07 -12.85 8.72
N ASN A 468 6.90 -13.07 8.12
CA ASN A 468 5.65 -13.32 8.84
C ASN A 468 5.41 -12.29 9.95
N PHE A 469 5.79 -11.03 9.70
CA PHE A 469 5.70 -9.94 10.66
C PHE A 469 4.57 -8.99 10.27
N ASP A 470 3.55 -8.89 11.12
CA ASP A 470 2.44 -7.95 10.96
C ASP A 470 2.72 -6.69 11.79
N VAL A 471 3.10 -5.61 11.12
CA VAL A 471 3.44 -4.33 11.74
C VAL A 471 2.25 -3.75 12.50
N ALA A 472 1.05 -3.80 11.92
CA ALA A 472 -0.15 -3.21 12.51
C ALA A 472 -0.54 -3.94 13.81
N LYS A 473 -0.54 -5.29 13.79
CA LYS A 473 -0.78 -6.08 15.00
C LYS A 473 0.27 -5.83 16.08
N TYR A 474 1.53 -5.70 15.68
CA TYR A 474 2.61 -5.41 16.61
C TYR A 474 2.44 -4.05 17.30
N LEU A 475 2.15 -2.98 16.55
CA LEU A 475 1.93 -1.65 17.09
C LEU A 475 0.68 -1.61 18.01
N ALA A 476 -0.42 -2.25 17.60
CA ALA A 476 -1.63 -2.36 18.40
C ALA A 476 -1.38 -3.09 19.73
N ALA A 477 -0.71 -4.24 19.69
CA ALA A 477 -0.39 -5.02 20.89
C ALA A 477 0.53 -4.26 21.86
N LYS A 478 1.48 -3.47 21.35
CA LYS A 478 2.34 -2.61 22.18
C LYS A 478 1.54 -1.50 22.85
N GLY A 479 0.64 -0.84 22.11
CA GLY A 479 -0.27 0.17 22.67
C GLY A 479 -1.16 -0.39 23.79
N GLU A 480 -1.70 -1.59 23.60
CA GLU A 480 -2.53 -2.26 24.61
C GLU A 480 -1.72 -2.73 25.82
N ALA A 481 -0.50 -3.24 25.62
CA ALA A 481 0.38 -3.66 26.71
C ALA A 481 0.83 -2.47 27.58
N GLU A 482 1.18 -1.33 26.96
CA GLU A 482 1.51 -0.10 27.70
C GLU A 482 0.31 0.45 28.46
N ALA A 483 -0.89 0.36 27.87
CA ALA A 483 -2.14 0.70 28.53
C ALA A 483 -2.40 -0.18 29.76
N ALA A 484 -2.14 -1.49 29.66
CA ALA A 484 -2.35 -2.46 30.73
C ALA A 484 -1.30 -2.40 31.85
N ALA A 485 -0.02 -2.22 31.51
CA ALA A 485 1.09 -2.11 32.46
C ALA A 485 0.97 -0.86 33.34
N SER A 486 0.49 0.25 32.75
CA SER A 486 0.25 1.52 33.45
C SER A 486 -0.92 1.48 34.44
N GLY A 487 -1.69 0.38 34.48
CA GLY A 487 -2.83 0.18 35.38
C GLY A 487 -2.55 -0.70 36.61
N ARG A 488 -1.30 -1.14 36.81
CA ARG A 488 -0.87 -1.95 37.98
C ARG A 488 -0.09 -1.15 39.03
N GLY A 489 0.01 0.17 38.88
CA GLY A 489 0.75 1.08 39.77
C GLY A 489 -0.14 1.89 40.68
#